data_AF-A0A224VEB1-F1
#
_entry.id   AF-A0A224VEB1-F1
#
_cell.length_a   1.000
_cell.length_b   1.000
_cell.length_c   1.000
_cell.angle_alpha   90.00
_cell.angle_beta   90.00
_cell.angle_gamma   90.00
#
_symmetry.space_group_name_H-M   'P 1'
#
loop_
_entity.id
_entity.type
_entity.pdbx_description
1 polymer ?
#
loop_
_entity_poly.entity_id
_entity_poly.type
_entity_poly.pdbx_seq_one_letter_code
_entity_poly.pdbx_strand_id
1 'polypeptide(L)'
;MTANAINGFLKAAQKWDSHEVTNPLSILVLNLMPTRENTERQFLTRFSEISSDAELTFMYPSSHHFRGISKTAIERDYVCLDQIRNAHYDGLIVTGAPVETLPFN
;
A
#
# COMPACT_ATOMS: atom_id res chain seq x y z
N MET A 1 -13.35 -11.91 -6.21
CA MET A 1 -13.80 -10.51 -6.08
C MET A 1 -12.71 -9.61 -6.63
N THR A 2 -12.97 -8.31 -6.69
CA THR A 2 -12.01 -7.34 -7.24
C THR A 2 -11.18 -6.73 -6.12
N ALA A 3 -9.86 -6.76 -6.27
CA ALA A 3 -8.95 -5.96 -5.46
C ALA A 3 -8.30 -4.90 -6.35
N ASN A 4 -8.63 -3.64 -6.11
CA ASN A 4 -8.11 -2.52 -6.88
C ASN A 4 -6.96 -1.86 -6.13
N ALA A 5 -5.92 -1.51 -6.87
CA ALA A 5 -4.88 -0.62 -6.36
C ALA A 5 -5.29 0.82 -6.68
N ILE A 6 -5.47 1.67 -5.66
CA ILE A 6 -5.75 3.11 -5.84
C ILE A 6 -4.48 3.86 -6.25
N ASN A 7 -3.34 3.45 -5.69
CA ASN A 7 -1.99 3.92 -6.00
C ASN A 7 -1.01 2.72 -5.94
N GLY A 8 0.29 2.97 -5.88
CA GLY A 8 1.34 1.96 -5.78
C GLY A 8 2.08 1.71 -7.10
N PHE A 9 3.22 1.02 -7.00
CA PHE A 9 4.09 0.75 -8.13
C PHE A 9 3.44 -0.14 -9.19
N LEU A 10 2.64 -1.13 -8.77
CA LEU A 10 1.95 -2.00 -9.72
C LEU A 10 0.94 -1.24 -10.57
N LYS A 11 0.21 -0.29 -9.97
CA LYS A 11 -0.70 0.59 -10.72
C LYS A 11 0.07 1.51 -11.65
N ALA A 12 1.11 2.17 -11.15
CA ALA A 12 1.94 3.09 -11.93
C ALA A 12 2.60 2.40 -13.14
N ALA A 13 3.03 1.14 -12.96
CA ALA A 13 3.62 0.32 -14.01
C ALA A 13 2.60 -0.42 -14.90
N GLN A 14 1.29 -0.23 -14.68
CA GLN A 14 0.22 -0.95 -15.40
C GLN A 14 0.38 -2.49 -15.32
N LYS A 15 0.83 -2.99 -14.17
CA LYS A 15 1.06 -4.41 -13.86
C LYS A 15 -0.05 -5.04 -13.01
N TRP A 16 -1.14 -4.31 -12.78
CA TRP A 16 -2.30 -4.75 -12.02
C TRP A 16 -3.56 -4.12 -12.60
N ASP A 17 -4.50 -4.95 -13.04
CA ASP A 17 -5.77 -4.51 -13.60
C ASP A 17 -6.75 -4.13 -12.49
N SER A 18 -7.51 -3.07 -12.71
CA SER A 18 -8.56 -2.63 -11.80
C SER A 18 -9.90 -2.63 -12.54
N HIS A 19 -10.96 -2.98 -11.83
CA HIS A 19 -12.31 -3.08 -12.40
C HIS A 19 -13.28 -2.18 -11.65
N GLU A 20 -14.39 -1.82 -12.28
CA GLU A 20 -15.45 -1.08 -11.59
C GLU A 20 -16.05 -1.95 -10.47
N VAL A 21 -16.22 -1.34 -9.29
CA VAL A 21 -16.73 -1.97 -8.07
C VAL A 21 -17.77 -1.06 -7.43
N THR A 22 -18.74 -1.65 -6.72
CA THR A 22 -19.78 -0.89 -6.01
C THR A 22 -19.60 -1.10 -4.51
N ASN A 23 -19.36 -0.01 -3.77
CA ASN A 23 -19.15 -0.01 -2.31
C ASN A 23 -18.04 -0.98 -1.85
N PRO A 24 -16.80 -0.83 -2.35
CA PRO A 24 -15.67 -1.64 -1.90
C PRO A 24 -15.22 -1.26 -0.49
N LEU A 25 -14.56 -2.18 0.20
CA LEU A 25 -13.83 -1.88 1.43
C LEU A 25 -12.62 -1.00 1.12
N SER A 26 -12.51 0.15 1.78
CA SER A 26 -11.36 1.05 1.65
C SER A 26 -10.28 0.65 2.65
N ILE A 27 -9.16 0.12 2.15
CA ILE A 27 -8.07 -0.42 2.99
C ILE A 27 -6.82 0.43 2.83
N LEU A 28 -6.33 0.97 3.94
CA LEU A 28 -5.04 1.64 4.01
C LEU A 28 -3.94 0.63 4.35
N VAL A 29 -2.83 0.66 3.61
CA VAL A 29 -1.67 -0.21 3.84
C VAL A 29 -0.43 0.63 4.10
N LEU A 30 0.03 0.67 5.34
CA LEU A 30 1.34 1.23 5.70
C LEU A 30 2.44 0.22 5.37
N ASN A 31 3.09 0.40 4.22
CA ASN A 31 4.10 -0.52 3.72
C ASN A 31 5.52 -0.15 4.22
N LEU A 32 5.98 -0.88 5.23
CA LEU A 32 7.30 -0.74 5.83
C LEU A 32 8.32 -1.72 5.23
N MET A 33 7.90 -2.59 4.32
CA MET A 33 8.77 -3.60 3.71
C MET A 33 9.76 -2.95 2.71
N PRO A 34 10.98 -3.47 2.61
CA PRO A 34 11.92 -3.04 1.57
C PRO A 34 11.43 -3.43 0.17
N THR A 35 10.76 -4.57 0.04
CA THR A 35 10.29 -5.16 -1.22
C THR A 35 8.87 -4.70 -1.60
N ARG A 36 8.69 -3.39 -1.83
CA ARG A 36 7.36 -2.75 -1.99
C ARG A 36 6.47 -3.36 -3.08
N GLU A 37 6.96 -3.49 -4.32
CA GLU A 37 6.17 -4.06 -5.44
C GLU A 37 5.71 -5.50 -5.14
N ASN A 38 6.57 -6.31 -4.52
CA ASN A 38 6.20 -7.67 -4.12
C ASN A 38 5.15 -7.67 -3.02
N THR A 39 5.29 -6.77 -2.03
CA THR A 39 4.31 -6.62 -0.94
C THR A 39 2.96 -6.14 -1.46
N GLU A 40 2.93 -5.17 -2.39
CA GLU A 40 1.70 -4.74 -3.08
C GLU A 40 1.02 -5.93 -3.76
N ARG A 41 1.77 -6.71 -4.54
CA ARG A 41 1.24 -7.87 -5.27
C ARG A 41 0.64 -8.88 -4.32
N GLN A 42 1.34 -9.19 -3.24
CA GLN A 42 0.87 -10.15 -2.23
C GLN A 42 -0.46 -9.71 -1.62
N PHE A 43 -0.59 -8.44 -1.22
CA PHE A 43 -1.86 -7.95 -0.67
C PHE A 43 -2.97 -7.96 -1.72
N LEU A 44 -2.74 -7.42 -2.91
CA LEU A 44 -3.75 -7.38 -3.96
C LEU A 44 -4.23 -8.78 -4.36
N THR A 45 -3.31 -9.75 -4.48
CA THR A 45 -3.68 -11.16 -4.72
C THR A 45 -4.53 -11.71 -3.57
N ARG A 46 -4.15 -11.51 -2.31
CA ARG A 46 -4.94 -12.01 -1.18
C ARG A 46 -6.31 -11.35 -1.06
N PHE A 47 -6.41 -10.06 -1.32
CA PHE A 47 -7.70 -9.37 -1.33
C PHE A 47 -8.58 -9.79 -2.53
N SER A 48 -8.00 -10.22 -3.65
CA SER A 48 -8.80 -10.75 -4.77
C SER A 48 -9.47 -12.10 -4.44
N GLU A 49 -8.93 -12.82 -3.44
CA GLU A 49 -9.42 -14.12 -2.96
C GLU A 49 -10.52 -14.00 -1.89
N ILE A 50 -10.75 -12.82 -1.29
CA ILE A 50 -11.81 -12.64 -0.29
C ILE A 50 -13.19 -12.38 -0.94
N SER A 51 -14.25 -12.47 -0.15
CA SER A 51 -15.64 -12.35 -0.60
C SER A 51 -16.16 -10.92 -0.77
N SER A 52 -15.34 -9.91 -0.52
CA SER A 52 -15.70 -8.48 -0.64
C SER A 52 -14.74 -7.79 -1.60
N ASP A 53 -15.26 -6.85 -2.39
CA ASP A 53 -14.41 -5.98 -3.20
C ASP A 53 -13.61 -5.05 -2.27
N ALA A 54 -12.37 -4.75 -2.65
CA ALA A 54 -11.49 -3.92 -1.84
C ALA A 54 -10.68 -2.94 -2.71
N GLU A 55 -10.50 -1.74 -2.18
CA GLU A 55 -9.64 -0.70 -2.74
C GLU A 55 -8.48 -0.44 -1.79
N LEU A 56 -7.26 -0.74 -2.24
CA LEU A 56 -6.06 -0.63 -1.44
C LEU A 56 -5.33 0.67 -1.76
N THR A 57 -5.08 1.46 -0.73
CA THR A 57 -4.21 2.65 -0.77
C THR A 57 -2.92 2.36 -0.01
N PHE A 58 -1.77 2.51 -0.67
CA PHE A 58 -0.45 2.27 -0.11
C PHE A 58 0.17 3.57 0.42
N MET A 59 0.55 3.56 1.69
CA MET A 59 1.16 4.66 2.42
C MET A 59 2.61 4.37 2.82
N TYR A 60 3.41 5.42 2.93
CA TYR A 60 4.74 5.40 3.53
C TYR A 60 4.88 6.45 4.66
N PRO A 61 5.80 6.24 5.63
CA PRO A 61 6.15 7.27 6.61
C PRO A 61 7.00 8.38 5.97
N SER A 62 6.57 9.64 6.06
CA SER A 62 7.26 10.79 5.45
C SER A 62 8.71 10.98 5.91
N SER A 63 9.04 10.53 7.13
CA SER A 63 10.39 10.58 7.72
C SER A 63 11.33 9.47 7.27
N HIS A 64 10.84 8.49 6.49
CA HIS A 64 11.63 7.32 6.11
C HIS A 64 12.65 7.64 5.01
N HIS A 65 13.91 7.24 5.23
CA HIS A 65 14.98 7.38 4.25
C HIS A 65 15.09 6.12 3.40
N PHE A 66 14.71 6.21 2.14
CA PHE A 66 14.73 5.08 1.21
C PHE A 66 16.16 4.78 0.72
N ARG A 67 16.64 3.56 0.99
CA ARG A 67 17.86 3.05 0.38
C ARG A 67 17.50 2.37 -0.95
N GLY A 68 17.94 2.94 -2.07
CA GLY A 68 17.89 2.29 -3.39
C GLY A 68 16.73 2.67 -4.32
N ILE A 69 15.66 3.29 -3.83
CA ILE A 69 14.58 3.86 -4.67
C ILE A 69 14.65 5.38 -4.56
N SER A 70 14.51 6.09 -5.69
CA SER A 70 14.47 7.54 -5.66
C SER A 70 13.27 8.00 -4.84
N LYS A 71 13.50 8.93 -3.91
CA LYS A 71 12.45 9.52 -3.08
C LYS A 71 11.26 10.00 -3.96
N THR A 72 11.58 10.55 -5.13
CA THR A 72 10.64 11.03 -6.14
C THR A 72 9.71 9.93 -6.67
N ALA A 73 10.19 8.69 -6.87
CA ALA A 73 9.33 7.60 -7.33
C ALA A 73 8.29 7.22 -6.26
N ILE A 74 8.69 7.24 -4.99
CA ILE A 74 7.79 6.93 -3.88
C ILE A 74 6.80 8.06 -3.64
N GLU A 75 7.25 9.31 -3.65
CA GLU A 75 6.37 10.48 -3.54
C GLU A 75 5.34 10.56 -4.68
N ARG A 76 5.65 10.00 -5.85
CA ARG A 76 4.73 9.94 -7.00
C ARG A 76 3.69 8.82 -6.85
N ASP A 77 4.13 7.62 -6.46
CA ASP A 77 3.30 6.42 -6.55
C ASP A 77 2.64 6.05 -5.21
N TYR A 78 3.09 6.62 -4.09
CA TYR A 78 2.54 6.39 -2.75
C TYR A 78 2.04 7.69 -2.13
N VAL A 79 1.22 7.55 -1.09
CA VAL A 79 0.80 8.68 -0.23
C VAL A 79 1.54 8.67 1.10
N CYS A 80 1.68 9.83 1.72
CA CYS A 80 2.10 9.97 3.11
C CYS A 80 0.92 10.40 3.99
N LEU A 81 1.07 10.27 5.31
CA LEU A 81 0.00 10.56 6.27
C LEU A 81 -0.59 11.97 6.11
N ASP A 82 0.23 12.97 5.77
CA ASP A 82 -0.25 14.35 5.61
C ASP A 82 -1.21 14.52 4.43
N GLN A 83 -1.07 13.71 3.37
CA GLN A 83 -1.94 13.75 2.19
C GLN A 83 -3.30 13.11 2.45
N ILE A 84 -3.39 12.18 3.41
CA ILE A 84 -4.59 11.39 3.67
C ILE A 84 -5.15 11.56 5.09
N ARG A 85 -4.67 12.56 5.84
CA ARG A 85 -5.02 12.77 7.25
C ARG A 85 -6.53 12.87 7.51
N ASN A 86 -7.28 13.39 6.54
CA ASN A 86 -8.73 13.61 6.64
C ASN A 86 -9.54 12.52 5.89
N ALA A 87 -8.86 11.54 5.28
CA ALA A 87 -9.52 10.42 4.63
C ALA A 87 -9.94 9.36 5.67
N HIS A 88 -11.04 8.67 5.37
CA HIS A 88 -11.54 7.56 6.19
C HIS A 88 -11.30 6.25 5.46
N TYR A 89 -10.92 5.22 6.21
CA TYR A 89 -10.66 3.88 5.72
C TYR A 89 -11.36 2.87 6.63
N ASP A 90 -11.87 1.78 6.05
CA ASP A 90 -12.50 0.69 6.79
C ASP A 90 -11.47 -0.17 7.53
N GLY A 91 -10.21 -0.15 7.09
CA GLY A 91 -9.13 -0.90 7.72
C GLY A 91 -7.76 -0.28 7.49
N LEU A 92 -6.87 -0.51 8.45
CA LEU A 92 -5.45 -0.21 8.37
C LEU A 92 -4.64 -1.50 8.53
N ILE A 93 -3.76 -1.78 7.57
CA ILE A 93 -2.75 -2.82 7.64
C ILE A 93 -1.39 -2.16 7.83
N VAL A 94 -0.67 -2.57 8.87
CA VAL A 94 0.74 -2.23 9.06
C VAL A 94 1.55 -3.48 8.77
N THR A 95 2.45 -3.41 7.79
CA THR A 95 3.26 -4.57 7.41
C THR A 95 4.34 -4.85 8.45
N GLY A 96 4.97 -6.02 8.35
CA GLY A 96 6.29 -6.21 8.96
C GLY A 96 7.31 -5.20 8.46
N ALA A 97 8.43 -5.10 9.17
CA ALA A 97 9.56 -4.27 8.83
C ALA A 97 10.86 -4.99 9.25
N PRO A 98 11.98 -4.81 8.53
CA PRO A 98 13.27 -5.42 8.86
C PRO A 98 13.96 -4.65 10.00
N VAL A 99 13.33 -4.64 11.17
CA VAL A 99 13.76 -3.89 12.37
C VAL A 99 14.06 -4.79 13.56
N GLU A 100 14.02 -6.10 13.37
CA GLU A 100 14.20 -7.13 14.41
C GLU A 100 15.56 -7.11 15.10
N THR A 101 16.57 -6.49 14.47
CA THR A 101 17.92 -6.34 15.03
C THR A 101 18.10 -5.06 15.86
N LEU A 102 17.10 -4.18 15.87
CA LEU A 102 17.14 -2.96 16.68
C LEU A 102 16.85 -3.31 18.15
N PRO A 103 17.54 -2.68 19.11
CA PRO A 103 17.24 -2.89 20.52
C PRO A 103 15.83 -2.39 20.86
N PHE A 104 15.11 -3.15 21.68
CA PHE A 104 13.93 -2.66 22.38
C PHE A 104 14.43 -1.76 23.50
N ASN A 105 14.21 -0.44 23.37
CA ASN A 105 14.52 0.54 24.40
C ASN A 105 13.28 0.89 25.22
#